data_AF-A0A0V1NJ06-F1
#
_entry.id   AF-A0A0V1NJ06-F1
#
_cell.length_a   1.000
_cell.length_b   1.000
_cell.length_c   1.000
_cell.angle_alpha   90.00
_cell.angle_beta   90.00
_cell.angle_gamma   90.00
#
_symmetry.space_group_name_H-M   'P 1'
#
loop_
_entity.id
_entity.type
_entity.pdbx_description
1 polymer ?
#
loop_
_entity_poly.entity_id
_entity_poly.type
_entity_poly.pdbx_seq_one_letter_code
_entity_poly.pdbx_strand_id
1 'polypeptide(L)'
;MWVPYTDAKITNEHLKTCKELHCKITYDRSTFEKASAVVMYDHNLLPNDLPPQRRDGQHFVFFLMESPTYVSEQAFQALRKNYYTLTMTWRKDSDIYSPFGYFKKRKTVKSFDEKFWKEIANNKTKLVAWMVSYCHPISKRELYVAELQKYIDIDIYGYCGSKKCKKTDQAYQEYDPCEMMFRKEYKFYIAFENTVCTDWVTEKTFNRINMHSVPIVLSRKIYSKIAPNMSFIAADDFKSPADLAQYLKYLHSNTDKYIQYFKWKTKFDSVPFPNGFHLAFCQLCKRIKKENEDGKFIISPKATDLKRWFIDSAECNNSMVPQMLTL
;
A
#
# COMPACT_ATOMS: atom_id res chain seq x y z
N MET A 1 20.09 8.09 3.80
CA MET A 1 18.79 8.79 3.85
C MET A 1 19.08 10.24 4.19
N TRP A 2 18.48 11.20 3.50
CA TRP A 2 18.68 12.63 3.80
C TRP A 2 17.75 13.12 4.93
N VAL A 3 16.52 12.64 4.91
CA VAL A 3 15.46 12.90 5.89
C VAL A 3 14.76 11.59 6.28
N PRO A 4 14.11 11.52 7.45
CA PRO A 4 13.30 10.36 7.86
C PRO A 4 12.13 10.08 6.91
N TYR A 5 11.62 8.85 6.97
CA TYR A 5 10.34 8.47 6.39
C TYR A 5 9.26 8.77 7.43
N THR A 6 8.48 9.84 7.24
CA THR A 6 7.55 10.35 8.26
C THR A 6 8.28 10.60 9.60
N ASP A 7 7.79 10.05 10.70
CA ASP A 7 8.37 10.02 12.03
C ASP A 7 9.31 8.82 12.27
N ALA A 8 9.49 7.95 11.27
CA ALA A 8 10.30 6.73 11.37
C ALA A 8 11.63 6.81 10.62
N LYS A 9 12.64 6.10 11.13
CA LYS A 9 13.93 5.94 10.44
C LYS A 9 13.98 4.64 9.66
N ILE A 10 14.26 4.72 8.36
CA ILE A 10 14.80 3.59 7.60
C ILE A 10 16.22 3.30 8.09
N THR A 11 16.45 2.12 8.66
CA THR A 11 17.75 1.66 9.17
C THR A 11 18.31 0.49 8.37
N ASN A 12 19.52 0.03 8.73
CA ASN A 12 20.16 -1.17 8.15
C ASN A 12 19.34 -2.46 8.33
N GLU A 13 18.34 -2.48 9.20
CA GLU A 13 17.38 -3.59 9.28
C GLU A 13 16.70 -3.84 7.93
N HIS A 14 16.47 -2.79 7.14
CA HIS A 14 15.88 -2.91 5.81
C HIS A 14 16.80 -3.62 4.80
N LEU A 15 18.09 -3.77 5.09
CA LEU A 15 19.04 -4.50 4.26
C LEU A 15 19.25 -5.96 4.72
N LYS A 16 18.57 -6.42 5.78
CA LYS A 16 18.84 -7.75 6.38
C LYS A 16 18.66 -8.93 5.43
N THR A 17 17.83 -8.78 4.40
CA THR A 17 17.52 -9.83 3.43
C THR A 17 18.48 -9.86 2.25
N CYS A 18 19.47 -8.97 2.21
CA CYS A 18 20.47 -8.87 1.15
C CYS A 18 21.85 -8.43 1.69
N LYS A 19 22.27 -9.01 2.82
CA LYS A 19 23.52 -8.64 3.51
C LYS A 19 24.76 -8.83 2.63
N GLU A 20 24.70 -9.79 1.69
CA GLU A 20 25.73 -10.09 0.69
C GLU A 20 26.01 -8.95 -0.29
N LEU A 21 25.14 -7.95 -0.36
CA LEU A 21 25.37 -6.76 -1.19
C LEU A 21 26.26 -5.71 -0.49
N HIS A 22 26.52 -5.86 0.81
CA HIS A 22 27.41 -5.00 1.60
C HIS A 22 27.07 -3.48 1.58
N CYS A 23 25.79 -3.11 1.41
CA CYS A 23 25.36 -1.72 1.54
C CYS A 23 25.16 -1.31 3.00
N LYS A 24 25.22 0.01 3.24
CA LYS A 24 24.93 0.64 4.53
C LYS A 24 23.97 1.82 4.34
N ILE A 25 22.95 1.88 5.18
CA ILE A 25 22.05 3.04 5.32
C ILE A 25 22.53 3.87 6.52
N THR A 26 22.68 5.17 6.29
CA THR A 26 23.03 6.15 7.32
C THR A 26 22.26 7.46 7.13
N TYR A 27 22.10 8.20 8.23
CA TYR A 27 21.63 9.60 8.26
C TYR A 27 22.78 10.58 8.53
N ASP A 28 23.99 10.07 8.74
CA ASP A 28 25.18 10.88 8.95
C ASP A 28 25.55 11.62 7.66
N ARG A 29 25.23 12.92 7.62
CA ARG A 29 25.45 13.78 6.45
C ARG A 29 26.93 14.02 6.16
N SER A 30 27.84 13.81 7.12
CA SER A 30 29.29 13.91 6.88
C SER A 30 29.79 12.87 5.86
N THR A 31 29.01 11.80 5.65
CA THR A 31 29.29 10.74 4.68
C THR A 31 28.76 11.04 3.28
N PHE A 32 28.17 12.21 3.03
CA PHE A 32 27.66 12.61 1.71
C PHE A 32 28.70 12.43 0.61
N GLU A 33 29.94 12.84 0.90
CA GLU A 33 31.11 12.69 0.01
C GLU A 33 31.58 11.24 -0.21
N LYS A 34 30.93 10.26 0.40
CA LYS A 34 31.22 8.82 0.18
C LYS A 34 29.96 8.05 -0.21
N ALA A 35 28.80 8.66 -0.12
CA ALA A 35 27.52 8.01 -0.40
C ALA A 35 27.35 7.81 -1.91
N SER A 36 27.02 6.58 -2.32
CA SER A 36 26.65 6.26 -3.71
C SER A 36 25.24 6.74 -4.06
N ALA A 37 24.36 6.92 -3.06
CA ALA A 37 23.03 7.44 -3.26
C ALA A 37 22.53 8.24 -2.05
N VAL A 38 21.75 9.28 -2.34
CA VAL A 38 21.03 10.12 -1.39
C VAL A 38 19.54 9.94 -1.64
N VAL A 39 18.90 9.19 -0.75
CA VAL A 39 17.45 8.93 -0.78
C VAL A 39 16.74 10.02 0.02
N MET A 40 15.78 10.69 -0.61
CA MET A 40 15.05 11.82 -0.05
C MET A 40 13.56 11.52 -0.05
N TYR A 41 12.96 11.48 1.14
CA TYR A 41 11.52 11.34 1.30
C TYR A 41 10.84 12.69 1.06
N ASP A 42 10.03 12.78 0.00
CA ASP A 42 9.48 14.04 -0.52
C ASP A 42 8.73 14.88 0.53
N HIS A 43 7.90 14.24 1.37
CA HIS A 43 7.09 14.93 2.38
C HIS A 43 7.88 15.55 3.53
N ASN A 44 9.04 15.00 3.87
CA ASN A 44 9.88 15.52 4.95
C ASN A 44 11.03 16.38 4.44
N LEU A 45 11.17 16.49 3.12
CA LEU A 45 12.24 17.28 2.51
C LEU A 45 11.83 18.75 2.54
N LEU A 46 12.73 19.61 3.05
CA LEU A 46 12.52 21.04 3.10
C LEU A 46 13.40 21.72 2.04
N PRO A 47 12.88 22.71 1.28
CA PRO A 47 13.67 23.42 0.26
C PRO A 47 14.91 24.13 0.80
N ASN A 48 14.94 24.47 2.10
CA ASN A 48 16.08 25.10 2.77
C ASN A 48 17.04 24.10 3.43
N ASP A 49 16.76 22.80 3.37
CA ASP A 49 17.59 21.72 3.91
C ASP A 49 17.81 20.63 2.85
N LEU A 50 18.35 21.04 1.70
CA LEU A 50 18.65 20.14 0.59
C LEU A 50 20.09 19.60 0.69
N PRO A 51 20.35 18.39 0.15
CA PRO A 51 21.72 17.93 -0.03
C PRO A 51 22.55 18.93 -0.86
N PRO A 52 23.88 18.99 -0.65
CA PRO A 52 24.78 19.72 -1.54
C PRO A 52 24.66 19.26 -2.99
N GLN A 53 25.34 19.96 -3.90
CA GLN A 53 25.34 19.58 -5.31
C GLN A 53 25.74 18.11 -5.50
N ARG A 54 24.89 17.37 -6.22
CA ARG A 54 25.09 15.96 -6.54
C ARG A 54 26.41 15.78 -7.29
N ARG A 55 27.18 14.78 -6.86
CA ARG A 55 28.47 14.45 -7.48
C ARG A 55 28.29 13.49 -8.65
N ASP A 56 29.33 13.40 -9.47
CA ASP A 56 29.38 12.40 -10.55
C ASP A 56 29.30 10.98 -9.97
N GLY A 57 28.50 10.13 -10.60
CA GLY A 57 28.26 8.77 -10.12
C GLY A 57 27.37 8.64 -8.87
N GLN A 58 26.92 9.75 -8.26
CA GLN A 58 26.02 9.71 -7.10
C GLN A 58 24.57 9.82 -7.55
N HIS A 59 23.69 8.95 -7.04
CA HIS A 59 22.26 9.05 -7.29
C HIS A 59 21.55 9.95 -6.28
N PHE A 60 20.70 10.84 -6.77
CA PHE A 60 19.61 11.42 -5.99
C PHE A 60 18.34 10.62 -6.26
N VAL A 61 17.71 10.09 -5.21
CA VAL A 61 16.55 9.18 -5.33
C VAL A 61 15.31 9.85 -4.75
N PHE A 62 14.31 10.05 -5.61
CA PHE A 62 12.98 10.49 -5.19
C PHE A 62 12.28 9.34 -4.48
N PHE A 63 11.95 9.52 -3.20
CA PHE A 63 11.24 8.51 -2.42
C PHE A 63 9.89 9.06 -1.95
N LEU A 64 8.80 8.36 -2.29
CA LEU A 64 7.46 8.72 -1.84
C LEU A 64 6.57 7.48 -1.69
N MET A 65 5.89 7.39 -0.55
CA MET A 65 4.88 6.39 -0.23
C MET A 65 3.52 7.05 -0.03
N GLU A 66 3.20 8.00 -0.89
CA GLU A 66 1.90 8.66 -0.97
C GLU A 66 1.40 8.63 -2.41
N SER A 67 0.11 8.88 -2.59
CA SER A 67 -0.49 8.92 -3.92
C SER A 67 -0.11 10.20 -4.66
N PRO A 68 -0.27 10.28 -5.99
CA PRO A 68 0.19 11.42 -6.78
C PRO A 68 -0.52 12.75 -6.48
N THR A 69 -1.66 12.69 -5.78
CA THR A 69 -2.38 13.89 -5.32
C THR A 69 -1.86 14.44 -3.99
N TYR A 70 -1.03 13.66 -3.28
CA TYR A 70 -0.45 14.01 -1.98
C TYR A 70 1.07 14.04 -2.14
N VAL A 71 1.57 14.85 -3.08
CA VAL A 71 3.00 15.20 -3.14
C VAL A 71 3.27 16.41 -2.25
N SER A 72 4.51 16.63 -1.85
CA SER A 72 4.93 17.83 -1.12
C SER A 72 4.68 19.09 -1.94
N GLU A 73 3.93 20.06 -1.42
CA GLU A 73 3.66 21.31 -2.14
C GLU A 73 4.92 22.13 -2.41
N GLN A 74 5.93 22.01 -1.56
CA GLN A 74 7.17 22.79 -1.67
C GLN A 74 8.28 21.99 -2.35
N ALA A 75 8.67 20.84 -1.78
CA ALA A 75 9.81 20.07 -2.27
C ALA A 75 9.56 19.50 -3.67
N PHE A 76 8.38 18.92 -3.90
CA PHE A 76 8.05 18.37 -5.21
C PHE A 76 8.07 19.46 -6.28
N GLN A 77 7.46 20.63 -6.01
CA GLN A 77 7.41 21.70 -7.01
C GLN A 77 8.80 22.25 -7.34
N ALA A 78 9.67 22.38 -6.34
CA ALA A 78 11.03 22.84 -6.54
C ALA A 78 11.92 21.82 -7.29
N LEU A 79 11.71 20.51 -7.06
CA LEU A 79 12.68 19.47 -7.43
C LEU A 79 12.19 18.49 -8.51
N ARG A 80 10.93 18.58 -8.95
CA ARG A 80 10.32 17.63 -9.91
C ARG A 80 10.96 17.57 -11.31
N LYS A 81 11.89 18.47 -11.65
CA LYS A 81 12.56 18.53 -12.96
C LYS A 81 14.08 18.40 -12.81
N ASN A 82 14.67 17.42 -13.47
CA ASN A 82 16.13 17.22 -13.61
C ASN A 82 16.96 17.21 -12.32
N TYR A 83 16.34 17.03 -11.14
CA TYR A 83 17.04 16.99 -9.86
C TYR A 83 17.36 15.55 -9.43
N TYR A 84 16.38 14.66 -9.56
CA TYR A 84 16.52 13.26 -9.21
C TYR A 84 17.07 12.45 -10.39
N THR A 85 17.69 11.32 -10.05
CA THR A 85 18.25 10.38 -11.02
C THR A 85 17.56 9.03 -11.00
N LEU A 86 16.88 8.69 -9.89
CA LEU A 86 16.08 7.48 -9.73
C LEU A 86 14.78 7.80 -8.98
N THR A 87 13.78 6.97 -9.23
CA THR A 87 12.49 6.96 -8.53
C THR A 87 12.38 5.73 -7.62
N MET A 88 11.81 5.91 -6.43
CA MET A 88 11.52 4.85 -5.48
C MET A 88 10.11 5.04 -4.91
N THR A 89 9.14 4.27 -5.40
CA THR A 89 7.73 4.39 -5.01
C THR A 89 7.03 3.03 -5.08
N TRP A 90 5.76 3.00 -4.68
CA TRP A 90 4.86 1.85 -4.80
C TRP A 90 4.41 1.57 -6.25
N ARG A 91 4.67 2.44 -7.22
CA ARG A 91 4.33 2.17 -8.62
C ARG A 91 5.23 1.09 -9.21
N LYS A 92 4.66 0.12 -9.92
CA LYS A 92 5.42 -1.02 -10.48
C LYS A 92 6.46 -0.62 -11.51
N ASP A 93 6.26 0.52 -12.17
CA ASP A 93 7.17 1.08 -13.16
C ASP A 93 8.22 2.04 -12.56
N SER A 94 8.28 2.20 -11.24
CA SER A 94 9.35 2.92 -10.54
C SER A 94 10.73 2.30 -10.82
N ASP A 95 11.81 3.07 -10.75
CA ASP A 95 13.18 2.52 -10.90
C ASP A 95 13.51 1.52 -9.80
N ILE A 96 13.05 1.84 -8.59
CA ILE A 96 13.09 0.99 -7.41
C ILE A 96 11.65 0.79 -6.94
N TYR A 97 11.18 -0.45 -6.92
CA TYR A 97 9.81 -0.78 -6.52
C TYR A 97 9.71 -0.99 -5.01
N SER A 98 8.91 -0.14 -4.37
CA SER A 98 8.67 -0.11 -2.91
C SER A 98 7.18 -0.26 -2.60
N PRO A 99 6.61 -1.47 -2.71
CA PRO A 99 5.20 -1.69 -2.45
C PRO A 99 4.85 -1.57 -0.96
N PHE A 100 3.60 -1.25 -0.63
CA PHE A 100 3.12 -1.39 0.75
C PHE A 100 3.08 -2.84 1.20
N GLY A 101 2.78 -3.77 0.29
CA GLY A 101 2.83 -5.21 0.51
C GLY A 101 2.70 -5.95 -0.82
N TYR A 102 2.81 -7.27 -0.79
CA TYR A 102 2.75 -8.07 -2.01
C TYR A 102 2.33 -9.51 -1.76
N PHE A 103 1.84 -10.17 -2.81
CA PHE A 103 1.51 -11.60 -2.77
C PHE A 103 2.66 -12.42 -3.32
N LYS A 104 3.20 -13.30 -2.50
CA LYS A 104 4.27 -14.22 -2.88
C LYS A 104 3.67 -15.56 -3.26
N LYS A 105 3.88 -16.00 -4.51
CA LYS A 105 3.49 -17.35 -4.93
C LYS A 105 4.25 -18.38 -4.09
N ARG A 106 3.54 -19.36 -3.54
CA ARG A 106 4.13 -20.46 -2.79
C ARG A 106 4.90 -21.37 -3.75
N LYS A 107 5.99 -21.98 -3.25
CA LYS A 107 6.70 -23.04 -3.97
C LYS A 107 5.85 -24.30 -4.08
N THR A 108 5.10 -24.61 -3.02
CA THR A 108 4.21 -25.79 -2.95
C THR A 108 2.79 -25.33 -2.67
N VAL A 109 1.83 -25.86 -3.43
CA VAL A 109 0.40 -25.61 -3.21
C VAL A 109 -0.05 -26.36 -1.95
N LYS A 110 -0.72 -25.67 -1.03
CA LYS A 110 -1.32 -26.29 0.17
C LYS A 110 -2.68 -26.88 -0.17
N SER A 111 -3.10 -27.92 0.54
CA SER A 111 -4.50 -28.37 0.49
C SER A 111 -5.42 -27.29 1.06
N PHE A 112 -6.65 -27.22 0.54
CA PHE A 112 -7.68 -26.34 1.08
C PHE A 112 -8.42 -27.07 2.19
N ASP A 113 -8.19 -26.67 3.44
CA ASP A 113 -8.90 -27.21 4.60
C ASP A 113 -10.28 -26.56 4.73
N GLU A 114 -11.29 -27.16 4.10
CA GLU A 114 -12.67 -26.67 4.17
C GLU A 114 -13.20 -26.62 5.59
N LYS A 115 -12.88 -27.60 6.43
CA LYS A 115 -13.39 -27.66 7.81
C LYS A 115 -12.89 -26.47 8.62
N PHE A 116 -11.59 -26.19 8.54
CA PHE A 116 -10.98 -25.02 9.16
C PHE A 116 -11.65 -23.70 8.72
N TRP A 117 -11.83 -23.51 7.40
CA TRP A 117 -12.43 -22.27 6.90
C TRP A 117 -13.91 -22.14 7.26
N LYS A 118 -14.67 -23.24 7.29
CA LYS A 118 -16.06 -23.26 7.75
C LYS A 118 -16.18 -22.88 9.22
N GLU A 119 -15.31 -23.41 10.08
CA GLU A 119 -15.26 -23.06 11.49
C GLU A 119 -15.00 -21.56 11.70
N ILE A 120 -13.96 -21.03 11.04
CA ILE A 120 -13.65 -19.58 11.06
C ILE A 120 -14.82 -18.74 10.55
N ALA A 121 -15.48 -19.17 9.48
CA ALA A 121 -16.60 -18.46 8.88
C ALA A 121 -17.85 -18.43 9.77
N ASN A 122 -18.13 -19.53 10.48
CA ASN A 122 -19.30 -19.67 11.35
C ASN A 122 -19.12 -18.91 12.68
N ASN A 123 -17.88 -18.72 13.14
CA ASN A 123 -17.58 -17.95 14.35
C ASN A 123 -17.70 -16.42 14.15
N LYS A 124 -17.73 -15.94 12.89
CA LYS A 124 -17.83 -14.51 12.56
C LYS A 124 -19.29 -14.06 12.54
N THR A 125 -19.70 -13.34 13.57
CA THR A 125 -21.08 -12.87 13.77
C THR A 125 -21.35 -11.50 13.17
N LYS A 126 -20.32 -10.67 12.93
CA LYS A 126 -20.46 -9.33 12.36
C LYS A 126 -20.17 -9.30 10.87
N LEU A 127 -20.83 -8.36 10.18
CA LEU A 127 -20.77 -8.30 8.72
C LEU A 127 -19.56 -7.52 8.21
N VAL A 128 -19.54 -6.20 8.38
CA VAL A 128 -18.51 -5.31 7.83
C VAL A 128 -17.93 -4.40 8.90
N ALA A 129 -16.61 -4.21 8.85
CA ALA A 129 -15.96 -3.14 9.59
C ALA A 129 -15.09 -2.25 8.70
N TRP A 130 -14.89 -1.00 9.12
CA TRP A 130 -14.06 -0.04 8.43
C TRP A 130 -13.18 0.73 9.40
N MET A 131 -11.85 0.66 9.20
CA MET A 131 -10.89 1.46 9.97
C MET A 131 -10.50 2.70 9.19
N VAL A 132 -10.83 3.88 9.71
CA VAL A 132 -10.69 5.14 8.98
C VAL A 132 -10.52 6.33 9.92
N SER A 133 -9.48 7.13 9.64
CA SER A 133 -9.22 8.39 10.34
C SER A 133 -9.08 9.61 9.42
N TYR A 134 -9.19 9.41 8.11
CA TYR A 134 -9.18 10.50 7.13
C TYR A 134 -10.51 10.50 6.38
N CYS A 135 -11.35 11.48 6.73
CA CYS A 135 -12.81 11.44 6.49
C CYS A 135 -13.25 12.11 5.19
N HIS A 136 -12.43 13.00 4.64
CA HIS A 136 -12.72 13.72 3.40
C HIS A 136 -11.60 13.56 2.37
N PRO A 137 -11.28 12.31 1.97
CA PRO A 137 -10.31 12.05 0.93
C PRO A 137 -10.80 12.44 -0.46
N ILE A 138 -9.87 12.62 -1.39
CA ILE A 138 -10.15 12.90 -2.80
C ILE A 138 -11.02 11.81 -3.44
N SER A 139 -10.89 10.55 -3.01
CA SER A 139 -11.72 9.44 -3.50
C SER A 139 -13.20 9.55 -3.13
N LYS A 140 -13.57 10.41 -2.17
CA LYS A 140 -14.93 10.54 -1.63
C LYS A 140 -15.50 9.22 -1.09
N ARG A 141 -14.65 8.28 -0.70
CA ARG A 141 -15.01 6.92 -0.25
C ARG A 141 -16.02 6.91 0.90
N GLU A 142 -16.04 7.95 1.74
CA GLU A 142 -17.00 8.15 2.81
C GLU A 142 -18.43 8.26 2.31
N LEU A 143 -18.65 8.87 1.14
CA LEU A 143 -19.99 8.97 0.54
C LEU A 143 -20.49 7.59 0.12
N TYR A 144 -19.62 6.76 -0.46
CA TYR A 144 -19.97 5.38 -0.81
C TYR A 144 -20.35 4.57 0.43
N VAL A 145 -19.56 4.68 1.51
CA VAL A 145 -19.85 3.96 2.75
C VAL A 145 -21.14 4.46 3.39
N ALA A 146 -21.40 5.76 3.40
CA ALA A 146 -22.64 6.34 3.92
C ALA A 146 -23.88 5.82 3.18
N GLU A 147 -23.81 5.68 1.84
CA GLU A 147 -24.89 5.07 1.06
C GLU A 147 -25.03 3.57 1.37
N LEU A 148 -23.92 2.84 1.44
CA LEU A 148 -23.92 1.41 1.76
C LEU A 148 -24.51 1.11 3.16
N GLN A 149 -24.28 2.00 4.14
CA GLN A 149 -24.82 1.88 5.51
C GLN A 149 -26.35 1.90 5.57
N LYS A 150 -27.04 2.40 4.53
CA LYS A 150 -28.51 2.33 4.47
C LYS A 150 -29.03 0.90 4.31
N TYR A 151 -28.20 -0.01 3.81
CA TYR A 151 -28.60 -1.38 3.45
C TYR A 151 -28.00 -2.46 4.36
N ILE A 152 -26.88 -2.18 5.02
CA ILE A 152 -26.17 -3.09 5.93
C ILE A 152 -25.51 -2.33 7.08
N ASP A 153 -25.36 -3.02 8.22
CA ASP A 153 -24.57 -2.49 9.34
C ASP A 153 -23.07 -2.50 9.01
N ILE A 154 -22.43 -1.35 9.25
CA ILE A 154 -20.99 -1.17 9.09
C ILE A 154 -20.43 -0.55 10.36
N ASP A 155 -19.54 -1.28 11.02
CA ASP A 155 -18.85 -0.81 12.21
C ASP A 155 -17.64 0.04 11.82
N ILE A 156 -17.75 1.36 12.03
CA ILE A 156 -16.70 2.33 11.66
C ILE A 156 -15.83 2.67 12.88
N TYR A 157 -14.56 2.28 12.79
CA TYR A 157 -13.52 2.51 13.79
C TYR A 157 -12.59 3.67 13.38
N GLY A 158 -12.27 4.55 14.32
CA GLY A 158 -11.28 5.61 14.13
C GLY A 158 -11.86 7.00 14.33
N TYR A 159 -11.27 8.00 13.67
CA TYR A 159 -11.72 9.40 13.81
C TYR A 159 -13.04 9.66 13.06
N CYS A 160 -13.29 8.94 11.98
CA CYS A 160 -14.49 9.13 11.14
C CYS A 160 -15.69 8.28 11.58
N GLY A 161 -15.60 7.62 12.73
CA GLY A 161 -16.64 6.75 13.26
C GLY A 161 -16.75 6.82 14.77
N SER A 162 -17.82 6.22 15.30
CA SER A 162 -18.11 6.18 16.73
C SER A 162 -17.29 5.12 17.47
N LYS A 163 -16.84 4.05 16.80
CA LYS A 163 -16.08 2.98 17.44
C LYS A 163 -14.62 3.37 17.58
N LYS A 164 -14.02 2.95 18.69
CA LYS A 164 -12.62 3.21 18.99
C LYS A 164 -11.85 1.92 19.05
N CYS A 165 -10.61 2.01 18.64
CA CYS A 165 -9.65 0.94 18.76
C CYS A 165 -8.38 1.55 19.32
N LYS A 166 -7.95 1.08 20.51
CA LYS A 166 -6.75 1.58 21.15
C LYS A 166 -5.57 1.18 20.26
N LYS A 167 -4.93 2.17 19.62
CA LYS A 167 -3.68 1.91 18.90
C LYS A 167 -2.64 1.45 19.92
N THR A 168 -1.94 0.38 19.61
CA THR A 168 -0.65 0.08 20.23
C THR A 168 0.41 0.98 19.60
N ASP A 169 1.48 1.31 20.32
CA ASP A 169 2.54 2.23 19.86
C ASP A 169 3.39 1.66 18.70
N GLN A 170 3.11 0.44 18.23
CA GLN A 170 3.87 -0.23 17.18
C GLN A 170 3.04 -0.38 15.89
N ALA A 171 3.69 -0.10 14.75
CA ALA A 171 3.10 -0.34 13.43
C ALA A 171 2.81 -1.83 13.23
N TYR A 172 1.58 -2.15 12.77
CA TYR A 172 1.03 -3.49 12.50
C TYR A 172 1.61 -4.62 13.38
N GLN A 173 0.89 -4.98 14.43
CA GLN A 173 1.11 -6.25 15.11
C GLN A 173 0.02 -7.23 14.66
N GLU A 174 0.42 -8.41 14.18
CA GLU A 174 -0.53 -9.48 13.86
C GLU A 174 -1.44 -9.80 15.05
N TYR A 175 -0.94 -9.60 16.27
CA TYR A 175 -1.66 -9.83 17.52
C TYR A 175 -2.19 -8.55 18.17
N ASP A 176 -2.24 -7.44 17.43
CA ASP A 176 -2.89 -6.21 17.91
C ASP A 176 -4.36 -6.53 18.28
N PRO A 177 -4.86 -6.08 19.45
CA PRO A 177 -6.21 -6.40 19.90
C PRO A 177 -7.30 -6.04 18.89
N CYS A 178 -7.10 -4.96 18.14
CA CYS A 178 -8.02 -4.54 17.11
C CYS A 178 -7.99 -5.47 15.90
N GLU A 179 -6.80 -5.78 15.40
CA GLU A 179 -6.66 -6.71 14.26
C GLU A 179 -7.18 -8.11 14.63
N MET A 180 -6.98 -8.55 15.89
CA MET A 180 -7.56 -9.80 16.42
C MET A 180 -9.08 -9.77 16.53
N MET A 181 -9.66 -8.65 16.95
CA MET A 181 -11.11 -8.46 16.95
C MET A 181 -11.69 -8.55 15.53
N PHE A 182 -11.04 -7.92 14.54
CA PHE A 182 -11.42 -8.07 13.12
C PHE A 182 -11.37 -9.53 12.67
N ARG A 183 -10.28 -10.22 13.01
CA ARG A 183 -10.08 -11.63 12.68
C ARG A 183 -11.15 -12.54 13.26
N LYS A 184 -11.65 -12.26 14.46
CA LYS A 184 -12.65 -13.10 15.13
C LYS A 184 -14.07 -12.76 14.71
N GLU A 185 -14.41 -11.48 14.57
CA GLU A 185 -15.80 -11.05 14.53
C GLU A 185 -16.34 -10.79 13.12
N TYR A 186 -15.54 -10.29 12.18
CA TYR A 186 -16.05 -9.74 10.92
C TYR A 186 -15.78 -10.61 9.71
N LYS A 187 -16.78 -10.80 8.83
CA LYS A 187 -16.58 -11.45 7.53
C LYS A 187 -15.88 -10.56 6.51
N PHE A 188 -16.19 -9.26 6.52
CA PHE A 188 -15.68 -8.31 5.54
C PHE A 188 -15.03 -7.10 6.23
N TYR A 189 -14.10 -6.46 5.52
CA TYR A 189 -13.59 -5.15 5.90
C TYR A 189 -13.45 -4.25 4.69
N ILE A 190 -13.66 -2.95 4.89
CA ILE A 190 -13.51 -1.95 3.83
C ILE A 190 -12.05 -1.52 3.75
N ALA A 191 -11.45 -1.70 2.58
CA ALA A 191 -10.07 -1.36 2.24
C ALA A 191 -9.99 -0.20 1.24
N PHE A 192 -10.97 0.70 1.26
CA PHE A 192 -11.05 1.84 0.33
C PHE A 192 -9.90 2.83 0.53
N GLU A 193 -9.24 3.16 -0.58
CA GLU A 193 -8.11 4.08 -0.62
C GLU A 193 -8.53 5.54 -0.64
N ASN A 194 -7.62 6.41 -0.20
CA ASN A 194 -7.83 7.87 -0.18
C ASN A 194 -7.86 8.49 -1.58
N THR A 195 -7.35 7.77 -2.58
CA THR A 195 -7.37 8.09 -4.00
C THR A 195 -7.56 6.83 -4.81
N VAL A 196 -8.03 6.98 -6.04
CA VAL A 196 -8.18 5.85 -6.97
C VAL A 196 -7.25 6.11 -8.13
N CYS A 197 -6.06 5.50 -8.12
CA CYS A 197 -5.04 5.67 -9.16
C CYS A 197 -4.46 4.31 -9.56
N THR A 198 -3.89 4.22 -10.76
CA THR A 198 -3.22 3.00 -11.21
C THR A 198 -2.15 2.58 -10.21
N ASP A 199 -2.12 1.28 -9.90
CA ASP A 199 -1.23 0.60 -8.94
C ASP A 199 -1.36 1.03 -7.45
N TRP A 200 -2.19 2.01 -7.09
CA TRP A 200 -2.30 2.51 -5.72
C TRP A 200 -3.11 1.56 -4.83
N VAL A 201 -2.41 0.63 -4.18
CA VAL A 201 -2.93 -0.31 -3.19
C VAL A 201 -2.01 -0.31 -1.99
N THR A 202 -2.56 -0.02 -0.81
CA THR A 202 -1.77 0.35 0.37
C THR A 202 -1.86 -0.68 1.50
N GLU A 203 -1.34 -0.31 2.68
CA GLU A 203 -1.41 -1.08 3.92
C GLU A 203 -2.85 -1.50 4.28
N LYS A 204 -3.86 -0.72 3.85
CA LYS A 204 -5.28 -1.02 4.09
C LYS A 204 -5.65 -2.41 3.61
N THR A 205 -5.05 -2.88 2.52
CA THR A 205 -5.24 -4.22 1.97
C THR A 205 -4.26 -5.21 2.61
N PHE A 206 -2.95 -4.92 2.52
CA PHE A 206 -1.93 -5.92 2.81
C PHE A 206 -1.81 -6.28 4.29
N ASN A 207 -2.11 -5.35 5.20
CA ASN A 207 -2.03 -5.63 6.63
C ASN A 207 -3.19 -6.50 7.10
N ARG A 208 -4.37 -6.40 6.48
CA ARG A 208 -5.60 -7.06 6.98
C ARG A 208 -6.03 -8.29 6.20
N ILE A 209 -5.48 -8.52 5.02
CA ILE A 209 -5.86 -9.67 4.19
C ILE A 209 -5.46 -11.03 4.82
N ASN A 210 -4.64 -11.01 5.87
CA ASN A 210 -4.33 -12.20 6.68
C ASN A 210 -5.27 -12.39 7.88
N MET A 211 -6.20 -11.47 8.15
CA MET A 211 -7.17 -11.55 9.25
C MET A 211 -8.40 -12.40 8.94
N HIS A 212 -8.33 -13.32 7.99
CA HIS A 212 -9.45 -14.20 7.63
C HIS A 212 -10.77 -13.47 7.31
N SER A 213 -10.68 -12.22 6.88
CA SER A 213 -11.80 -11.40 6.44
C SER A 213 -11.53 -10.98 4.99
N VAL A 214 -12.59 -10.81 4.21
CA VAL A 214 -12.47 -10.49 2.78
C VAL A 214 -12.47 -8.97 2.60
N PRO A 215 -11.44 -8.37 1.96
CA PRO A 215 -11.43 -6.94 1.66
C PRO A 215 -12.50 -6.57 0.64
N ILE A 216 -13.18 -5.46 0.92
CA ILE A 216 -14.01 -4.72 -0.03
C ILE A 216 -13.19 -3.53 -0.53
N VAL A 217 -13.01 -3.42 -1.85
CA VAL A 217 -12.14 -2.45 -2.51
C VAL A 217 -12.95 -1.62 -3.51
N LEU A 218 -12.46 -0.46 -3.92
CA LEU A 218 -13.21 0.37 -4.88
C LEU A 218 -13.17 -0.21 -6.29
N SER A 219 -11.98 -0.63 -6.78
CA SER A 219 -11.79 -0.95 -8.21
C SER A 219 -11.25 -2.34 -8.53
N ARG A 220 -12.00 -3.10 -9.33
CA ARG A 220 -11.59 -4.39 -9.92
C ARG A 220 -10.40 -4.23 -10.85
N LYS A 221 -10.38 -3.19 -11.69
CA LYS A 221 -9.31 -2.94 -12.67
C LYS A 221 -7.94 -2.75 -12.00
N ILE A 222 -7.90 -2.04 -10.88
CA ILE A 222 -6.66 -1.80 -10.13
C ILE A 222 -6.23 -3.09 -9.40
N TYR A 223 -7.14 -3.69 -8.64
CA TYR A 223 -6.78 -4.79 -7.74
C TYR A 223 -6.51 -6.11 -8.47
N SER A 224 -7.15 -6.39 -9.62
CA SER A 224 -6.91 -7.62 -10.39
C SER A 224 -5.47 -7.75 -10.92
N LYS A 225 -4.74 -6.63 -11.03
CA LYS A 225 -3.32 -6.62 -11.42
C LYS A 225 -2.37 -6.90 -10.25
N ILE A 226 -2.85 -6.87 -9.01
CA ILE A 226 -2.03 -6.87 -7.79
C ILE A 226 -2.38 -8.06 -6.90
N ALA A 227 -3.66 -8.29 -6.66
CA ALA A 227 -4.17 -9.30 -5.76
C ALA A 227 -4.63 -10.56 -6.52
N PRO A 228 -4.48 -11.76 -5.94
CA PRO A 228 -4.99 -12.98 -6.52
C PRO A 228 -6.49 -12.89 -6.84
N ASN A 229 -6.92 -13.58 -7.89
CA ASN A 229 -8.35 -13.67 -8.18
C ASN A 229 -9.09 -14.30 -6.98
N MET A 230 -10.33 -13.86 -6.74
CA MET A 230 -11.14 -14.26 -5.59
C MET A 230 -10.50 -13.96 -4.22
N SER A 231 -9.61 -12.97 -4.10
CA SER A 231 -9.09 -12.53 -2.79
C SER A 231 -9.73 -11.24 -2.27
N PHE A 232 -10.63 -10.63 -3.02
CA PHE A 232 -11.28 -9.36 -2.72
C PHE A 232 -12.64 -9.24 -3.44
N ILE A 233 -13.50 -8.37 -2.92
CA ILE A 233 -14.75 -7.94 -3.55
C ILE A 233 -14.56 -6.50 -4.01
N ALA A 234 -14.81 -6.20 -5.28
CA ALA A 234 -14.72 -4.84 -5.78
C ALA A 234 -16.11 -4.21 -5.84
N ALA A 235 -16.23 -2.99 -5.34
CA ALA A 235 -17.48 -2.26 -5.32
C ALA A 235 -17.97 -1.93 -6.74
N ASP A 236 -17.05 -1.70 -7.69
CA ASP A 236 -17.36 -1.44 -9.10
C ASP A 236 -17.81 -2.66 -9.90
N ASP A 237 -17.87 -3.84 -9.30
CA ASP A 237 -18.54 -5.01 -9.90
C ASP A 237 -20.08 -4.93 -9.75
N PHE A 238 -20.59 -4.00 -8.95
CA PHE A 238 -22.02 -3.89 -8.61
C PHE A 238 -22.62 -2.62 -9.21
N LYS A 239 -23.91 -2.69 -9.59
CA LYS A 239 -24.60 -1.53 -10.16
C LYS A 239 -24.85 -0.44 -9.12
N SER A 240 -25.05 -0.84 -7.85
CA SER A 240 -25.33 0.07 -6.75
C SER A 240 -24.74 -0.44 -5.41
N PRO A 241 -24.60 0.43 -4.39
CA PRO A 241 -24.31 -0.01 -3.03
C PRO A 241 -25.33 -1.00 -2.46
N ALA A 242 -26.60 -0.93 -2.89
CA ALA A 242 -27.64 -1.88 -2.49
C ALA A 242 -27.35 -3.31 -3.00
N ASP A 243 -26.89 -3.43 -4.25
CA ASP A 243 -26.51 -4.73 -4.84
C ASP A 243 -25.28 -5.32 -4.14
N LEU A 244 -24.28 -4.49 -3.82
CA LEU A 244 -23.14 -4.91 -3.01
C LEU A 244 -23.62 -5.39 -1.63
N ALA A 245 -24.51 -4.65 -0.96
CA ALA A 245 -25.08 -5.06 0.32
C ALA A 245 -25.83 -6.39 0.24
N GLN A 246 -26.62 -6.61 -0.81
CA GLN A 246 -27.31 -7.89 -1.05
C GLN A 246 -26.30 -9.04 -1.22
N TYR A 247 -25.22 -8.81 -1.97
CA TYR A 247 -24.18 -9.79 -2.18
C TYR A 247 -23.42 -10.14 -0.88
N LEU A 248 -23.11 -9.14 -0.06
CA LEU A 248 -22.49 -9.35 1.25
C LEU A 248 -23.40 -10.13 2.20
N LYS A 249 -24.71 -9.85 2.23
CA LYS A 249 -25.71 -10.64 2.97
C LYS A 249 -25.79 -12.08 2.47
N TYR A 250 -25.81 -12.29 1.15
CA TYR A 250 -25.78 -13.61 0.53
C TYR A 250 -24.56 -14.42 1.01
N LEU A 251 -23.36 -13.86 0.90
CA LEU A 251 -22.14 -14.51 1.38
C LEU A 251 -22.15 -14.74 2.89
N HIS A 252 -22.73 -13.83 3.67
CA HIS A 252 -22.85 -14.01 5.12
C HIS A 252 -23.71 -15.22 5.48
N SER A 253 -24.84 -15.41 4.78
CA SER A 253 -25.74 -16.56 4.94
C SER A 253 -25.25 -17.86 4.30
N ASN A 254 -24.24 -17.80 3.42
CA ASN A 254 -23.79 -18.95 2.63
C ASN A 254 -22.29 -19.22 2.84
N THR A 255 -22.00 -20.00 3.87
CA THR A 255 -20.62 -20.33 4.29
C THR A 255 -19.80 -20.94 3.15
N ASP A 256 -20.37 -21.84 2.34
CA ASP A 256 -19.66 -22.50 1.24
C ASP A 256 -19.19 -21.51 0.17
N LYS A 257 -19.97 -20.46 -0.10
CA LYS A 257 -19.60 -19.39 -1.03
C LYS A 257 -18.58 -18.44 -0.41
N TYR A 258 -18.76 -18.08 0.86
CA TYR A 258 -17.81 -17.22 1.57
C TYR A 258 -16.40 -17.82 1.62
N ILE A 259 -16.27 -19.11 1.94
CA ILE A 259 -14.93 -19.71 2.10
C ILE A 259 -14.15 -19.80 0.77
N GLN A 260 -14.82 -19.69 -0.39
CA GLN A 260 -14.13 -19.65 -1.68
C GLN A 260 -13.14 -18.48 -1.78
N TYR A 261 -13.40 -17.38 -1.07
CA TYR A 261 -12.52 -16.21 -1.02
C TYR A 261 -11.19 -16.46 -0.29
N PHE A 262 -10.98 -17.63 0.31
CA PHE A 262 -9.72 -18.01 0.95
C PHE A 262 -8.94 -19.05 0.16
N LYS A 263 -9.48 -19.58 -0.94
CA LYS A 263 -8.78 -20.58 -1.77
C LYS A 263 -7.45 -20.08 -2.32
N TRP A 264 -7.32 -18.78 -2.59
CA TRP A 264 -6.05 -18.19 -3.06
C TRP A 264 -4.89 -18.41 -2.06
N LYS A 265 -5.17 -18.55 -0.76
CA LYS A 265 -4.15 -18.80 0.28
C LYS A 265 -3.44 -20.14 0.14
N THR A 266 -4.02 -21.07 -0.64
CA THR A 266 -3.36 -22.33 -1.03
C THR A 266 -2.17 -22.11 -1.96
N LYS A 267 -2.18 -21.02 -2.74
CA LYS A 267 -1.20 -20.71 -3.79
C LYS A 267 -0.32 -19.51 -3.46
N PHE A 268 -0.75 -18.63 -2.57
CA PHE A 268 -0.01 -17.41 -2.23
C PHE A 268 0.08 -17.18 -0.73
N ASP A 269 1.18 -16.56 -0.32
CA ASP A 269 1.35 -15.85 0.94
C ASP A 269 1.12 -14.35 0.71
N SER A 270 0.57 -13.63 1.70
CA SER A 270 0.54 -12.16 1.69
C SER A 270 1.61 -11.61 2.62
N VAL A 271 2.41 -10.69 2.11
CA VAL A 271 3.48 -10.01 2.83
C VAL A 271 3.03 -8.58 3.16
N PRO A 272 2.89 -8.20 4.44
CA PRO A 272 2.35 -6.91 4.86
C PRO A 272 3.39 -5.79 4.87
N PHE A 273 2.91 -4.54 5.04
CA PHE A 273 3.77 -3.39 5.33
C PHE A 273 4.47 -3.57 6.68
N PRO A 274 5.72 -3.12 6.87
CA PRO A 274 6.59 -2.37 5.95
C PRO A 274 7.56 -3.23 5.13
N ASN A 275 7.30 -4.53 4.94
CA ASN A 275 8.29 -5.43 4.35
C ASN A 275 8.69 -5.08 2.90
N GLY A 276 7.89 -4.30 2.18
CA GLY A 276 8.28 -3.78 0.87
C GLY A 276 9.53 -2.88 0.89
N PHE A 277 9.87 -2.27 2.04
CA PHE A 277 11.13 -1.55 2.19
C PHE A 277 12.35 -2.46 2.12
N HIS A 278 12.26 -3.72 2.60
CA HIS A 278 13.35 -4.68 2.39
C HIS A 278 13.63 -4.87 0.91
N LEU A 279 12.56 -5.07 0.12
CA LEU A 279 12.67 -5.22 -1.32
C LEU A 279 13.27 -3.98 -1.98
N ALA A 280 12.76 -2.79 -1.65
CA ALA A 280 13.20 -1.53 -2.26
C ALA A 280 14.69 -1.24 -2.00
N PHE A 281 15.13 -1.31 -0.74
CA PHE A 281 16.52 -0.97 -0.40
C PHE A 281 17.50 -2.03 -0.91
N CYS A 282 17.12 -3.31 -0.96
CA CYS A 282 17.91 -4.33 -1.61
C CYS A 282 18.01 -4.13 -3.14
N GLN A 283 16.92 -3.73 -3.80
CA GLN A 283 16.94 -3.39 -5.23
C GLN A 283 17.86 -2.20 -5.51
N LEU A 284 17.76 -1.12 -4.74
CA LEU A 284 18.61 0.05 -4.88
C LEU A 284 20.09 -0.32 -4.69
N CYS A 285 20.39 -1.07 -3.64
CA CYS A 285 21.74 -1.54 -3.37
C CYS A 285 22.30 -2.39 -4.52
N LYS A 286 21.52 -3.37 -5.00
CA LYS A 286 21.91 -4.23 -6.12
C LYS A 286 22.15 -3.44 -7.39
N ARG A 287 21.30 -2.45 -7.68
CA ARG A 287 21.45 -1.58 -8.84
C ARG A 287 22.75 -0.79 -8.79
N ILE A 288 23.02 -0.09 -7.68
CA ILE A 288 24.24 0.70 -7.48
C ILE A 288 25.49 -0.18 -7.62
N LYS A 289 25.48 -1.37 -6.99
CA LYS A 289 26.60 -2.31 -7.07
C LYS A 289 26.88 -2.70 -8.53
N LYS A 290 25.84 -3.04 -9.28
CA LYS A 290 25.94 -3.38 -10.70
C LYS A 290 26.43 -2.20 -11.55
N GLU A 291 25.91 -1.00 -11.34
CA GLU A 291 26.34 0.21 -12.05
C GLU A 291 27.84 0.51 -11.81
N ASN A 292 28.32 0.31 -10.58
CA ASN A 292 29.74 0.44 -10.25
C ASN A 292 30.61 -0.64 -10.91
N GLU A 293 30.17 -1.90 -10.89
CA GLU A 293 30.87 -3.03 -11.56
C GLU A 293 30.96 -2.82 -13.08
N ASP A 294 29.89 -2.29 -13.69
CA ASP A 294 29.80 -2.04 -15.12
C ASP A 294 30.48 -0.70 -15.54
N GLY A 295 30.88 0.14 -14.58
CA GLY A 295 31.41 1.49 -14.84
C GLY A 295 30.39 2.43 -15.52
N LYS A 296 29.08 2.23 -15.26
CA LYS A 296 27.98 2.93 -15.95
C LYS A 296 27.05 3.60 -14.95
N PHE A 297 26.92 4.91 -15.05
CA PHE A 297 25.95 5.69 -14.29
C PHE A 297 24.72 6.02 -15.14
N ILE A 298 23.53 5.59 -14.72
CA ILE A 298 22.30 5.74 -15.53
C ILE A 298 21.28 6.64 -14.84
N ILE A 299 20.98 7.78 -15.47
CA ILE A 299 19.87 8.67 -15.07
C ILE A 299 18.57 8.13 -15.69
N SER A 300 17.58 7.87 -14.86
CA SER A 300 16.27 7.41 -15.32
C SER A 300 15.45 8.53 -15.97
N PRO A 301 14.89 8.32 -17.17
CA PRO A 301 13.95 9.27 -17.77
C PRO A 301 12.70 9.56 -16.93
N LYS A 302 12.33 8.65 -16.02
CA LYS A 302 11.20 8.86 -15.09
C LYS A 302 11.54 9.88 -14.02
N ALA A 303 12.81 9.95 -13.61
CA ALA A 303 13.29 10.83 -12.56
C ALA A 303 13.56 12.27 -13.05
N THR A 304 13.73 12.46 -14.36
CA THR A 304 13.96 13.80 -14.95
C THR A 304 12.70 14.65 -15.00
N ASP A 305 11.52 14.03 -15.01
CA ASP A 305 10.23 14.72 -15.01
C ASP A 305 9.18 14.00 -14.15
N LEU A 306 9.25 14.24 -12.84
CA LEU A 306 8.34 13.61 -11.89
C LEU A 306 6.89 14.05 -12.08
N LYS A 307 6.61 15.25 -12.59
CA LYS A 307 5.22 15.64 -12.87
C LYS A 307 4.65 14.75 -13.96
N ARG A 308 5.35 14.64 -15.10
CA ARG A 308 4.91 13.84 -16.24
C ARG A 308 4.79 12.37 -15.86
N TRP A 309 5.79 11.83 -15.19
CA TRP A 309 5.78 10.43 -14.80
C TRP A 309 4.82 10.19 -13.64
N PHE A 310 5.01 10.82 -12.48
CA PHE A 310 4.30 10.45 -11.25
C PHE A 310 2.84 10.92 -11.22
N ILE A 311 2.56 12.15 -11.68
CA ILE A 311 1.22 12.76 -11.62
C ILE A 311 0.43 12.49 -12.90
N ASP A 312 0.95 12.96 -14.05
CA ASP A 312 0.17 12.99 -15.29
C ASP A 312 -0.13 11.57 -15.82
N SER A 313 0.76 10.60 -15.55
CA SER A 313 0.58 9.20 -15.96
C SER A 313 -0.13 8.32 -14.92
N ALA A 314 -0.62 8.88 -13.81
CA ALA A 314 -1.18 8.09 -12.70
C ALA A 314 -2.57 7.49 -12.99
N GLU A 315 -3.25 7.97 -14.03
CA GLU A 315 -4.62 7.58 -14.39
C GLU A 315 -5.59 7.62 -13.20
N CYS A 316 -5.56 8.68 -12.40
CA CYS A 316 -6.41 8.80 -11.22
C CYS A 316 -7.88 9.10 -11.61
N ASN A 317 -8.84 8.37 -11.03
CA ASN A 317 -10.28 8.58 -11.21
C ASN A 317 -10.92 9.16 -9.94
N ASN A 318 -10.89 10.49 -9.81
CA ASN A 318 -11.49 11.20 -8.68
C ASN A 318 -13.04 11.23 -8.72
N SER A 319 -13.64 10.86 -9.85
CA SER A 319 -15.09 10.79 -10.04
C SER A 319 -15.68 9.40 -9.82
N MET A 320 -14.86 8.39 -9.51
CA MET A 320 -15.31 7.00 -9.41
C MET A 320 -16.47 6.82 -8.43
N VAL A 321 -16.32 7.26 -7.18
CA VAL A 321 -17.38 7.12 -6.18
C VAL A 321 -18.63 7.92 -6.56
N PRO A 322 -18.54 9.22 -6.93
CA PRO A 322 -19.71 9.94 -7.43
C PRO A 322 -20.46 9.21 -8.55
N GLN A 323 -19.76 8.65 -9.54
CA GLN A 323 -20.38 7.89 -10.63
C GLN A 323 -21.12 6.65 -10.14
N MET A 324 -20.55 5.93 -9.17
CA MET A 324 -21.17 4.73 -8.57
C MET A 324 -22.41 5.03 -7.72
N LEU A 325 -22.64 6.30 -7.35
CA LEU A 325 -23.80 6.73 -6.56
C LEU A 325 -24.93 7.33 -7.41
N THR A 326 -24.71 7.48 -8.72
CA THR A 326 -25.69 8.05 -9.66
C THR A 326 -26.31 7.03 -10.61
N LEU A 327 -25.85 5.79 -10.57
CA LEU A 327 -26.39 4.64 -11.31
C LEU A 327 -27.58 4.05 -10.56
#